data_AF-A0A9E5JF64-F1
#
_entry.id   AF-A0A9E5JF64-F1
#
_cell.length_a   1.000
_cell.length_b   1.000
_cell.length_c   1.000
_cell.angle_alpha   90.00
_cell.angle_beta   90.00
_cell.angle_gamma   90.00
#
_symmetry.space_group_name_H-M   'P 1'
#
loop_
_entity.id
_entity.type
_entity.pdbx_description
1 polymer ?
#
loop_
_entity_poly.entity_id
_entity_poly.type
_entity_poly.pdbx_seq_one_letter_code
_entity_poly.pdbx_strand_id
1 'polypeptide(L)'
;MTRQYDSRTLRTPVGMLRVTASDDGVVAVDRVSRAGTKRGSAAARRHTERAARELREYFAGKRTNFTVSLDLKGTPFQQRAWAAMRKIPYGKTIS
;
A
#
# COMPACT_ATOMS: atom_id res chain seq x y z
N MET A 1 -24.12 1.18 0.68
CA MET A 1 -23.27 0.79 -0.47
C MET A 1 -22.06 0.01 0.05
N THR A 2 -21.91 -1.25 -0.33
CA THR A 2 -20.83 -2.14 0.14
C THR A 2 -19.52 -1.79 -0.57
N ARG A 3 -18.51 -1.28 0.14
CA ARG A 3 -17.17 -1.05 -0.44
C ARG A 3 -16.57 -2.37 -0.91
N GLN A 4 -16.25 -2.46 -2.19
CA GLN A 4 -15.59 -3.63 -2.76
C GLN A 4 -14.08 -3.44 -2.69
N TYR A 5 -13.43 -4.26 -1.88
CA TYR A 5 -11.98 -4.26 -1.76
C TYR A 5 -11.34 -5.25 -2.72
N ASP A 6 -10.30 -4.82 -3.42
CA ASP A 6 -9.40 -5.69 -4.18
C ASP A 6 -8.15 -5.98 -3.34
N SER A 7 -7.61 -7.19 -3.45
CA SER A 7 -6.34 -7.53 -2.84
C SER A 7 -5.48 -8.43 -3.71
N ARG A 8 -4.17 -8.20 -3.66
CA ARG A 8 -3.16 -9.01 -4.33
C ARG A 8 -1.99 -9.28 -3.40
N THR A 9 -1.37 -10.43 -3.56
CA THR A 9 -0.11 -10.74 -2.88
C THR A 9 1.08 -10.63 -3.84
N LEU A 10 2.19 -10.06 -3.39
CA LEU A 10 3.48 -10.06 -4.06
C LEU A 10 4.56 -10.73 -3.19
N ARG A 11 5.49 -11.44 -3.82
CA ARG A 11 6.73 -11.89 -3.18
C ARG A 11 7.75 -10.77 -3.27
N THR A 12 8.41 -10.45 -2.16
CA THR A 12 9.46 -9.43 -2.06
C THR A 12 10.66 -9.98 -1.30
N PRO A 13 11.82 -9.29 -1.32
CA PRO A 13 12.97 -9.66 -0.51
C PRO A 13 12.67 -9.75 1.01
N VAL A 14 11.61 -9.08 1.48
CA VAL A 14 11.17 -9.10 2.87
C VAL A 14 9.98 -10.05 3.10
N GLY A 15 9.75 -11.02 2.21
CA GLY A 15 8.67 -12.00 2.32
C GLY A 15 7.43 -11.62 1.50
N MET A 16 6.28 -12.21 1.83
CA MET A 16 5.05 -11.98 1.08
C MET A 16 4.30 -10.77 1.62
N LEU A 17 4.05 -9.79 0.76
CA LEU A 17 3.25 -8.62 1.06
C LEU A 17 1.90 -8.73 0.36
N ARG A 18 0.82 -8.44 1.06
CA ARG A 18 -0.52 -8.27 0.48
C ARG A 18 -0.86 -6.80 0.44
N VAL A 19 -1.23 -6.31 -0.74
CA VAL A 19 -1.79 -4.98 -0.91
C VAL A 19 -3.29 -5.10 -1.02
N THR A 20 -4.01 -4.29 -0.24
CA THR A 20 -5.48 -4.18 -0.30
C THR A 20 -5.85 -2.74 -0.65
N ALA A 21 -6.83 -2.57 -1.54
CA ALA A 21 -7.31 -1.25 -1.95
C ALA A 21 -8.85 -1.19 -2.02
N SER A 22 -9.38 0.02 -1.77
CA SER A 22 -10.75 0.43 -2.09
C SER A 22 -10.77 1.13 -3.46
N ASP A 23 -11.92 1.66 -3.85
CA ASP A 23 -12.04 2.48 -5.07
C ASP A 23 -11.22 3.79 -4.99
N ASP A 24 -10.97 4.27 -3.77
CA ASP A 24 -10.34 5.56 -3.51
C ASP A 24 -8.81 5.45 -3.37
N GLY A 25 -8.29 4.28 -2.98
CA GLY A 25 -6.84 4.08 -2.84
C GLY A 25 -6.44 2.81 -2.10
N VAL A 26 -5.14 2.65 -1.90
CA VAL A 26 -4.56 1.60 -1.06
C VAL A 26 -4.94 1.87 0.40
N VAL A 27 -5.49 0.85 1.05
CA VAL A 27 -5.92 0.91 2.45
C VAL A 27 -4.96 0.18 3.38
N ALA A 28 -4.24 -0.83 2.88
CA ALA A 28 -3.32 -1.63 3.68
C ALA A 28 -2.22 -2.29 2.84
N VAL A 29 -1.06 -2.48 3.47
CA VAL A 29 0.03 -3.34 3.00
C VAL A 29 0.49 -4.20 4.17
N ASP A 30 0.18 -5.49 4.13
CA ASP A 30 0.40 -6.41 5.25
C ASP A 30 1.38 -7.52 4.88
N ARG A 31 2.22 -7.96 5.82
CA ARG A 31 2.97 -9.22 5.68
C ARG A 31 2.02 -10.39 5.91
N VAL A 32 2.03 -11.36 5.00
CA VAL A 32 1.15 -12.54 5.07
C VAL A 32 1.95 -13.82 4.90
N SER A 33 1.50 -14.91 5.52
CA SER A 33 2.12 -16.24 5.36
C SER A 33 1.58 -17.02 4.16
N ARG A 34 0.37 -16.67 3.70
CA ARG A 34 -0.30 -17.35 2.58
C ARG A 34 -0.75 -16.36 1.51
N ALA A 35 -0.56 -16.75 0.25
CA ALA A 35 -1.10 -16.02 -0.88
C ALA A 35 -2.62 -15.97 -0.78
N GLY A 36 -3.17 -14.78 -1.00
CA GLY A 36 -4.61 -14.59 -1.14
C GLY A 36 -4.86 -13.46 -2.12
N THR A 37 -5.92 -13.59 -2.91
CA THR A 37 -6.40 -12.53 -3.79
C THR A 37 -7.90 -12.41 -3.61
N LYS A 38 -8.38 -11.18 -3.43
CA LYS A 38 -9.80 -10.85 -3.48
C LYS A 38 -10.01 -9.95 -4.68
N ARG A 39 -10.99 -10.29 -5.51
CA ARG A 39 -11.34 -9.44 -6.65
C ARG A 39 -12.31 -8.36 -6.17
N GLY A 40 -11.87 -7.11 -6.26
CA GLY A 40 -12.71 -5.94 -6.02
C GLY A 40 -13.20 -5.31 -7.31
N SER A 41 -13.60 -4.04 -7.23
CA SER A 41 -13.97 -3.24 -8.40
C SER A 41 -12.78 -3.03 -9.35
N ALA A 42 -13.07 -2.54 -10.56
CA ALA A 42 -12.02 -2.11 -11.49
C ALA A 42 -11.16 -0.96 -10.93
N ALA A 43 -11.74 -0.05 -10.13
CA ALA A 43 -11.01 1.04 -9.50
C ALA A 43 -10.02 0.53 -8.44
N ALA A 44 -10.51 -0.31 -7.53
CA ALA A 44 -9.69 -0.94 -6.50
C ALA A 44 -8.55 -1.76 -7.11
N ARG A 45 -8.82 -2.50 -8.19
CA ARG A 45 -7.80 -3.27 -8.91
C ARG A 45 -6.71 -2.38 -9.49
N ARG A 46 -7.03 -1.22 -10.07
CA ARG A 46 -6.02 -0.28 -10.58
C ARG A 46 -5.06 0.19 -9.48
N HIS A 47 -5.58 0.42 -8.28
CA HIS A 47 -4.75 0.81 -7.13
C HIS A 47 -3.82 -0.31 -6.67
N THR A 48 -4.32 -1.54 -6.53
CA THR A 48 -3.44 -2.67 -6.19
C THR A 48 -2.43 -2.95 -7.31
N GLU A 49 -2.76 -2.71 -8.58
CA GLU A 49 -1.86 -2.91 -9.74
C GLU A 49 -0.71 -1.92 -9.72
N ARG A 50 -1.03 -0.64 -9.51
CA ARG A 50 -0.03 0.40 -9.34
C ARG A 50 0.86 0.11 -8.14
N ALA A 51 0.30 -0.17 -6.98
CA ALA A 51 1.06 -0.45 -5.77
C ALA A 51 2.01 -1.64 -5.93
N ALA A 52 1.55 -2.74 -6.54
CA ALA A 52 2.40 -3.89 -6.78
C ALA A 52 3.56 -3.58 -7.75
N ARG A 53 3.32 -2.75 -8.77
CA ARG A 53 4.40 -2.29 -9.67
C ARG A 53 5.41 -1.43 -8.90
N GLU A 54 4.95 -0.42 -8.17
CA GLU A 54 5.83 0.49 -7.44
C GLU A 54 6.64 -0.21 -6.35
N LEU A 55 6.05 -1.20 -5.66
CA LEU A 55 6.77 -2.03 -4.70
C LEU A 55 7.85 -2.87 -5.37
N ARG A 56 7.60 -3.43 -6.56
CA ARG A 56 8.65 -4.16 -7.30
C ARG A 56 9.80 -3.23 -7.71
N GLU A 57 9.48 -2.02 -8.18
CA GLU A 57 10.50 -1.01 -8.52
C GLU A 57 11.32 -0.60 -7.28
N TYR A 58 10.66 -0.40 -6.14
CA TYR A 58 11.30 -0.05 -4.87
C TYR A 58 12.27 -1.14 -4.42
N PHE A 59 11.83 -2.40 -4.38
CA PHE A 59 12.70 -3.52 -3.99
C PHE A 59 13.80 -3.82 -5.01
N ALA A 60 13.66 -3.37 -6.26
CA ALA A 60 14.71 -3.41 -7.28
C ALA A 60 15.67 -2.20 -7.22
N GLY A 61 15.49 -1.28 -6.25
CA GLY A 61 16.31 -0.08 -6.11
C GLY A 61 16.05 1.00 -7.17
N LYS A 62 15.00 0.86 -7.99
CA LYS A 62 14.68 1.78 -9.11
C LYS A 62 13.77 2.94 -8.71
N ARG A 63 13.19 2.89 -7.51
CA ARG A 63 12.22 3.88 -7.00
C ARG A 63 12.45 4.11 -5.52
N THR A 64 12.38 5.37 -5.10
CA THR A 64 12.46 5.79 -3.70
C THR A 64 11.22 6.55 -3.23
N ASN A 65 10.31 6.94 -4.14
CA ASN A 65 9.07 7.64 -3.83
C ASN A 65 7.84 6.91 -4.38
N PHE A 66 6.72 6.93 -3.65
CA PHE A 66 5.47 6.27 -4.05
C PHE A 66 4.44 7.29 -4.56
N THR A 67 3.64 6.86 -5.56
CA THR A 67 2.62 7.67 -6.25
C THR A 67 1.22 7.05 -6.17
N VAL A 68 1.06 6.01 -5.35
CA VAL A 68 -0.24 5.41 -5.07
C VAL A 68 -1.13 6.35 -4.25
N SER A 69 -2.41 6.38 -4.59
CA SER A 69 -3.42 7.00 -3.73
C SER A 69 -3.60 6.18 -2.46
N LEU A 70 -3.77 6.85 -1.33
CA LEU A 70 -4.01 6.22 -0.04
C LEU A 70 -5.41 6.59 0.47
N ASP A 71 -6.17 5.59 0.91
CA ASP A 71 -7.49 5.76 1.56
C ASP A 71 -7.35 5.36 3.04
N LEU A 72 -6.58 6.14 3.79
CA LEU A 72 -6.31 5.88 5.20
C LEU A 72 -7.43 6.41 6.08
N LYS A 73 -7.97 5.54 6.92
CA LYS A 73 -8.98 5.88 7.93
C LYS A 73 -8.40 5.61 9.31
N GLY A 74 -8.39 6.63 10.15
CA GLY A 74 -7.86 6.55 11.50
C GLY A 74 -8.28 7.73 12.36
N THR A 75 -7.98 7.66 13.65
CA THR A 75 -8.22 8.73 14.61
C THR A 75 -7.45 9.99 14.23
N PRO A 76 -7.85 11.18 14.73
CA PRO A 76 -7.10 12.41 14.49
C PRO A 76 -5.62 12.31 14.88
N PHE A 77 -5.31 11.55 15.95
CA PHE A 77 -3.93 11.27 16.34
C PHE A 77 -3.18 10.45 15.29
N GLN A 78 -3.77 9.36 14.79
CA GLN A 78 -3.17 8.51 13.75
C GLN A 78 -2.91 9.31 12.46
N GLN A 79 -3.86 10.15 12.04
CA GLN A 79 -3.70 10.99 10.85
C GLN A 79 -2.54 11.98 10.98
N ARG A 80 -2.39 12.63 12.15
CA ARG A 80 -1.25 13.52 12.42
C ARG A 80 0.07 12.76 12.41
N ALA A 81 0.12 11.58 13.02
CA ALA A 81 1.31 10.73 13.01
C ALA A 81 1.68 10.31 11.57
N TRP A 82 0.71 9.87 10.75
CA TRP A 82 0.94 9.54 9.35
C TRP A 82 1.42 10.75 8.53
N ALA A 83 0.85 11.94 8.76
CA ALA A 83 1.28 13.16 8.09
C ALA A 83 2.74 13.53 8.43
N ALA A 84 3.17 13.33 9.69
CA ALA A 84 4.55 13.52 10.10
C ALA A 84 5.49 12.48 9.46
N MET A 85 5.12 11.20 9.49
CA MET A 85 5.93 10.12 8.90
C MET A 85 6.16 10.30 7.40
N ARG A 86 5.18 10.84 6.66
CA ARG A 86 5.31 11.12 5.22
C ARG A 86 6.38 12.18 4.88
N LYS A 87 6.83 12.98 5.86
CA LYS A 87 7.90 13.96 5.66
C LYS A 87 9.30 13.36 5.75
N ILE A 88 9.43 12.12 6.22
CA ILE A 88 10.72 11.44 6.36
C ILE A 88 11.23 11.05 4.96
N PRO A 89 12.38 11.57 4.51
CA PRO A 89 12.95 11.18 3.23
C PRO A 89 13.42 9.72 3.23
N TYR A 90 13.51 9.13 2.04
CA TYR A 90 14.07 7.78 1.87
C TYR A 90 15.48 7.68 2.48
N GLY A 91 15.72 6.61 3.25
CA GLY A 91 17.01 6.35 3.89
C GLY A 91 17.34 7.26 5.08
N LYS A 92 16.34 7.98 5.63
CA LYS A 92 16.50 8.85 6.81
C LYS A 92 15.60 8.38 7.95
N THR A 93 15.97 8.78 9.17
CA THR A 93 15.22 8.54 10.42
C THR A 93 15.01 9.86 11.15
N ILE A 94 13.93 9.95 11.93
CA ILE A 94 13.66 11.06 12.86
C ILE A 94 13.28 10.45 14.22
N SER A 95 13.56 11.15 15.32
CA SER A 95 13.30 10.73 16.71
C SER A 95 12.61 11.82 17.50
#